data_AF-A0A6G2Q3Y3-F1
#
_entry.id   AF-A0A6G2Q3Y3-F1
#
_cell.length_a   1.000
_cell.length_b   1.000
_cell.length_c   1.000
_cell.angle_alpha   90.00
_cell.angle_beta   90.00
_cell.angle_gamma   90.00
#
_symmetry.space_group_name_H-M   'P 1'
#
loop_
_entity.id
_entity.type
_entity.pdbx_description
1 polymer ?
#
loop_
_entity_poly.entity_id
_entity_poly.type
_entity_poly.pdbx_seq_one_letter_code
_entity_poly.pdbx_strand_id
1 'polypeptide(L)'
;MATTYEFPSDLLAGQEELHQVRAELSALLRRLPWSVEPVDGFSDDNGWRKVERPASPGWTADEQAEVEKLRRREHELAVFISTHRFWAEVAAEQRMQARSRLKHVHEEQAPGASGNS
;
A
#
# COMPACT_ATOMS: atom_id res chain seq x y z
N MET A 1 -14.38 -14.31 22.39
CA MET A 1 -13.34 -15.28 21.98
C MET A 1 -12.70 -14.75 20.72
N ALA A 2 -11.40 -14.46 20.74
CA ALA A 2 -10.69 -14.05 19.53
C ALA A 2 -10.44 -15.29 18.67
N THR A 3 -11.06 -15.36 17.49
CA THR A 3 -10.85 -16.46 16.54
C THR A 3 -9.46 -16.37 15.93
N THR A 4 -8.47 -17.03 16.51
CA THR A 4 -7.14 -17.13 15.91
C THR A 4 -7.25 -17.95 14.61
N TYR A 5 -6.92 -17.33 13.47
CA TYR A 5 -6.88 -18.01 12.18
C TYR A 5 -5.44 -18.46 11.93
N GLU A 6 -5.25 -19.73 11.62
CA GLU A 6 -3.98 -20.23 11.11
C GLU A 6 -3.92 -19.95 9.61
N PHE A 7 -3.33 -18.81 9.24
CA PHE A 7 -3.18 -18.46 7.83
C PHE A 7 -2.11 -19.33 7.16
N PRO A 8 -2.35 -19.81 5.93
CA PRO A 8 -1.32 -20.47 5.13
C PRO A 8 -0.08 -19.59 4.93
N SER A 9 1.10 -20.22 4.89
CA SER A 9 2.39 -19.52 4.77
C SER A 9 2.53 -18.72 3.48
N ASP A 10 1.96 -19.19 2.38
CA ASP A 10 1.90 -18.48 1.09
C ASP A 10 1.02 -17.22 1.17
N LEU A 11 -0.11 -17.29 1.87
CA LEU A 11 -0.98 -16.15 2.12
C LEU A 11 -0.30 -15.10 3.02
N LEU A 12 0.42 -15.55 4.05
CA LEU A 12 1.22 -14.67 4.91
C LEU A 12 2.36 -14.00 4.14
N ALA A 13 3.10 -14.77 3.34
CA ALA A 13 4.17 -14.25 2.50
C ALA A 13 3.64 -13.22 1.47
N GLY A 14 2.50 -13.50 0.84
CA GLY A 14 1.87 -12.56 -0.09
C GLY A 14 1.41 -11.26 0.58
N GLN A 15 0.88 -11.35 1.81
CA GLN A 15 0.49 -10.17 2.58
C GLN A 15 1.69 -9.32 3.02
N GLU A 16 2.79 -9.96 3.43
CA GLU A 16 4.04 -9.30 3.78
C GLU A 16 4.64 -8.60 2.55
N GLU A 17 4.72 -9.29 1.41
CA GLU A 17 5.21 -8.70 0.17
C GLU A 17 4.35 -7.51 -0.28
N LEU A 18 3.01 -7.61 -0.13
CA LEU A 18 2.11 -6.49 -0.45
C LEU A 18 2.40 -5.26 0.42
N HIS A 19 2.69 -5.47 1.70
CA HIS A 19 3.07 -4.39 2.61
C HIS A 19 4.40 -3.76 2.19
N GLN A 20 5.42 -4.57 1.88
CA GLN A 20 6.72 -4.10 1.41
C GLN A 20 6.62 -3.30 0.11
N VAL A 21 5.89 -3.81 -0.90
CA VAL A 21 5.68 -3.12 -2.18
C VAL A 21 4.97 -1.77 -1.98
N ARG A 22 3.99 -1.70 -1.08
CA ARG A 22 3.31 -0.43 -0.74
C ARG A 22 4.23 0.56 -0.05
N ALA A 23 5.08 0.08 0.86
CA ALA A 23 6.06 0.91 1.54
C ALA A 23 7.09 1.47 0.54
N GLU A 24 7.59 0.62 -0.37
CA GLU A 24 8.51 1.01 -1.44
C GLU A 24 7.87 2.01 -2.40
N LEU A 25 6.65 1.74 -2.87
CA LEU A 25 5.90 2.65 -3.73
C LEU A 25 5.66 4.01 -3.05
N SER A 26 5.30 4.01 -1.77
CA SER A 26 5.12 5.24 -1.00
C SER A 26 6.43 6.03 -0.86
N ALA A 27 7.55 5.35 -0.55
CA ALA A 27 8.86 5.98 -0.49
C ALA A 27 9.29 6.56 -1.85
N LEU A 28 9.05 5.83 -2.94
CA LEU A 28 9.28 6.26 -4.31
C LEU A 28 8.46 7.52 -4.64
N LEU A 29 7.14 7.48 -4.45
CA LEU A 29 6.27 8.62 -4.73
C LEU A 29 6.62 9.87 -3.91
N ARG A 30 7.21 9.71 -2.71
CA ARG A 30 7.67 10.83 -1.88
C ARG A 30 8.97 11.46 -2.39
N ARG A 31 9.83 10.72 -3.11
CA ARG A 31 11.05 11.27 -3.74
C ARG A 31 10.78 11.91 -5.10
N LEU A 32 9.75 11.44 -5.80
CA LEU A 32 9.46 11.89 -7.15
C LEU A 32 8.87 13.30 -7.19
N PRO A 33 9.04 14.01 -8.32
CA PRO A 33 8.31 15.24 -8.57
C PRO A 33 6.81 15.05 -8.39
N TRP A 34 6.13 16.08 -7.88
CA TRP A 34 4.72 16.02 -7.52
C TRP A 34 3.79 15.83 -8.72
N SER A 35 4.27 16.07 -9.95
CA SER A 35 3.57 15.80 -11.21
C SER A 35 4.33 14.78 -12.05
N VAL A 36 3.58 13.87 -12.68
CA VAL A 36 4.07 12.86 -13.63
C VAL A 36 4.48 13.52 -14.94
N GLU A 37 3.66 14.43 -15.45
CA GLU A 37 3.98 15.23 -16.63
C GLU A 37 4.73 16.51 -16.22
N PRO A 38 5.55 17.09 -17.11
CA PRO A 38 6.08 18.42 -16.91
C PRO A 38 4.93 19.43 -16.75
N VAL A 39 4.93 20.16 -15.63
CA VAL A 39 3.91 21.16 -15.32
C VAL A 39 4.60 22.42 -14.83
N ASP A 40 4.23 23.55 -15.43
CA ASP A 40 4.72 24.86 -14.99
C ASP A 40 4.28 25.16 -13.55
N GLY A 41 5.12 25.91 -12.84
CA GLY A 41 4.77 26.38 -11.51
C GLY A 41 3.56 27.29 -11.59
N PHE A 42 2.61 27.11 -10.67
CA PHE A 42 1.43 27.96 -10.60
C PHE A 42 1.29 28.58 -9.21
N SER A 43 0.79 29.82 -9.20
CA SER A 43 0.41 30.57 -8.02
C SER A 43 -1.03 30.99 -8.23
N ASP A 44 -1.94 30.53 -7.37
CA ASP A 44 -3.35 30.94 -7.35
C ASP A 44 -3.64 31.66 -6.03
N ASP A 45 -3.96 32.94 -6.13
CA ASP A 45 -4.33 33.82 -5.02
C ASP A 45 -5.81 34.24 -5.06
N ASN A 46 -6.62 33.68 -5.97
CA ASN A 46 -8.05 33.99 -6.08
C ASN A 46 -8.93 33.27 -5.05
N GLY A 47 -8.37 32.31 -4.30
CA GLY A 47 -9.06 31.55 -3.26
C GLY A 47 -8.91 32.12 -1.84
N TRP A 48 -9.56 31.47 -0.86
CA TRP A 48 -9.44 31.84 0.56
C TRP A 48 -8.04 31.60 1.16
N ARG A 49 -7.16 30.90 0.43
CA ARG A 49 -5.73 30.74 0.70
C ARG A 49 -4.93 30.75 -0.60
N LYS A 50 -3.77 31.42 -0.56
CA LYS A 50 -2.76 31.35 -1.61
C LYS A 50 -2.26 29.92 -1.76
N VAL A 51 -2.30 29.38 -2.97
CA VAL A 51 -1.72 28.08 -3.33
C VAL A 51 -0.57 28.33 -4.28
N GLU A 52 0.64 27.98 -3.85
CA GLU A 52 1.83 28.03 -4.70
C GLU A 52 2.42 26.64 -4.86
N ARG A 53 2.66 26.25 -6.12
CA ARG A 53 3.40 25.03 -6.45
C ARG A 53 4.52 25.36 -7.42
N PRO A 54 5.77 24.93 -7.13
CA PRO A 54 6.87 25.11 -8.05
C PRO A 54 6.68 24.25 -9.31
N ALA A 55 7.34 24.63 -10.40
CA ALA A 55 7.36 23.82 -11.62
C ALA A 55 7.83 22.40 -11.32
N SER A 56 7.14 21.42 -11.87
CA SER A 56 7.51 20.02 -11.81
C SER A 56 8.10 19.62 -13.17
N PRO A 57 9.31 19.06 -13.22
CA PRO A 57 9.90 18.58 -14.48
C PRO A 57 9.20 17.33 -15.04
N GLY A 58 8.26 16.73 -14.31
CA GLY A 58 7.70 15.42 -14.64
C GLY A 58 8.57 14.28 -14.15
N TRP A 59 8.11 13.05 -14.35
CA TRP A 59 8.88 11.85 -14.08
C TRP A 59 9.71 11.48 -15.30
N THR A 60 10.89 10.94 -15.07
CA THR A 60 11.66 10.30 -16.13
C THR A 60 10.98 8.98 -16.55
N ALA A 61 11.33 8.47 -17.74
CA ALA A 61 10.81 7.19 -18.21
C ALA A 61 11.15 6.03 -17.27
N ASP A 62 12.36 6.06 -16.68
CA ASP A 62 12.80 5.04 -15.72
C ASP A 62 12.00 5.11 -14.43
N GLU A 63 11.75 6.31 -13.90
CA GLU A 63 10.93 6.51 -12.70
C GLU A 63 9.48 6.10 -12.91
N GLN A 64 8.92 6.42 -14.07
CA GLN A 64 7.59 5.94 -14.45
C GLN A 64 7.56 4.41 -14.53
N ALA A 65 8.55 3.79 -15.17
CA ALA A 65 8.66 2.34 -15.26
C ALA A 65 8.79 1.65 -13.89
N GLU A 66 9.55 2.24 -12.96
CA GLU A 66 9.66 1.77 -11.58
C GLU A 66 8.31 1.82 -10.85
N VAL A 67 7.59 2.95 -10.93
CA VAL A 67 6.26 3.09 -10.34
C VAL A 67 5.27 2.08 -10.94
N GLU A 68 5.27 1.93 -12.27
CA GLU A 68 4.39 0.99 -12.96
C GLU A 68 4.69 -0.46 -12.58
N LYS A 69 5.97 -0.83 -12.45
CA LYS A 69 6.39 -2.15 -11.97
C LYS A 69 5.85 -2.43 -10.56
N LEU A 70 6.00 -1.48 -9.64
CA LEU A 70 5.51 -1.61 -8.26
C LEU A 70 3.99 -1.69 -8.20
N ARG A 71 3.27 -0.85 -8.96
CA ARG A 71 1.79 -0.88 -9.04
C ARG A 71 1.27 -2.19 -9.63
N ARG A 72 1.95 -2.72 -10.64
CA ARG A 72 1.61 -4.02 -11.22
C ARG A 72 1.78 -5.13 -10.19
N ARG A 73 2.89 -5.12 -9.46
CA ARG A 73 3.14 -6.11 -8.40
C ARG A 73 2.14 -6.00 -7.25
N GLU A 74 1.83 -4.78 -6.82
CA GLU A 74 0.78 -4.52 -5.82
C GLU A 74 -0.55 -5.12 -6.27
N HIS A 75 -0.94 -4.91 -7.53
CA HIS A 75 -2.18 -5.44 -8.09
C HIS A 75 -2.19 -6.98 -8.13
N GLU A 76 -1.10 -7.60 -8.60
CA GLU A 76 -0.96 -9.06 -8.61
C GLU A 76 -1.13 -9.66 -7.21
N LEU A 77 -0.48 -9.07 -6.21
CA LEU A 77 -0.57 -9.50 -4.82
C LEU A 77 -1.98 -9.29 -4.24
N ALA A 78 -2.62 -8.16 -4.55
CA ALA A 78 -4.00 -7.90 -4.14
C ALA A 78 -4.97 -8.95 -4.73
N VAL A 79 -4.81 -9.31 -6.01
CA VAL A 79 -5.58 -10.38 -6.65
C VAL A 79 -5.30 -11.71 -5.96
N PHE A 80 -4.03 -12.13 -5.86
CA PHE A 80 -3.61 -13.37 -5.21
C PHE A 80 -4.21 -13.54 -3.81
N ILE A 81 -4.08 -12.52 -2.97
CA ILE A 81 -4.64 -12.52 -1.61
C ILE A 81 -6.16 -12.61 -1.69
N SER A 82 -6.84 -11.80 -2.52
CA SER A 82 -8.31 -11.76 -2.54
C SER A 82 -8.97 -13.05 -3.04
N THR A 83 -8.31 -13.78 -3.94
CA THR A 83 -8.80 -15.02 -4.56
C THR A 83 -8.17 -16.28 -3.97
N HIS A 84 -7.44 -16.17 -2.86
CA HIS A 84 -6.74 -17.30 -2.26
C HIS A 84 -7.69 -18.43 -1.85
N ARG A 85 -7.28 -19.69 -2.08
CA ARG A 85 -8.09 -20.90 -1.79
C ARG A 85 -8.55 -20.99 -0.33
N PHE A 86 -7.76 -20.46 0.59
CA PHE A 86 -8.08 -20.39 2.03
C PHE A 86 -9.46 -19.78 2.30
N TRP A 87 -9.90 -18.81 1.49
CA TRP A 87 -11.21 -18.17 1.71
C TRP A 87 -12.39 -19.09 1.45
N ALA A 88 -12.20 -20.20 0.72
CA ALA A 88 -13.21 -21.23 0.57
C ALA A 88 -13.41 -22.03 1.87
N GLU A 89 -12.37 -22.13 2.70
CA GLU A 89 -12.39 -22.86 3.98
C GLU A 89 -12.95 -21.99 5.12
N VAL A 90 -12.93 -20.66 4.96
CA VAL A 90 -13.49 -19.72 5.94
C VAL A 90 -14.99 -19.50 5.69
N ALA A 91 -15.79 -19.66 6.74
CA ALA A 91 -17.23 -19.37 6.73
C ALA A 91 -17.51 -17.94 6.26
N ALA A 92 -18.54 -17.74 5.45
CA ALA A 92 -18.78 -16.47 4.75
C ALA A 92 -18.90 -15.27 5.70
N GLU A 93 -19.56 -15.48 6.84
CA GLU A 93 -19.75 -14.52 7.92
C GLU A 93 -18.44 -14.14 8.66
N GLN A 94 -17.43 -15.01 8.60
CA GLN A 94 -16.11 -14.81 9.23
C GLN A 94 -15.08 -14.18 8.30
N ARG A 95 -15.27 -14.26 6.98
CA ARG A 95 -14.28 -13.82 5.97
C ARG A 95 -13.83 -12.38 6.15
N MET A 96 -14.74 -11.47 6.49
CA MET A 96 -14.36 -10.06 6.69
C MET A 96 -13.44 -9.90 7.90
N GLN A 97 -13.74 -10.57 9.01
CA GLN A 97 -12.90 -10.55 10.20
C GLN A 97 -11.53 -11.19 9.91
N ALA A 98 -11.50 -12.33 9.21
CA ALA A 98 -10.27 -13.01 8.83
C ALA A 98 -9.39 -12.12 7.92
N ARG A 99 -9.98 -11.43 6.94
CA ARG A 99 -9.27 -10.46 6.09
C ARG A 99 -8.71 -9.29 6.89
N SER A 100 -9.46 -8.79 7.88
CA SER A 100 -8.97 -7.72 8.76
C SER A 100 -7.76 -8.20 9.55
N ARG A 101 -7.82 -9.39 10.15
CA ARG A 101 -6.70 -9.96 10.91
C ARG A 101 -5.47 -10.20 10.04
N LEU A 102 -5.63 -10.73 8.83
CA LEU A 102 -4.53 -10.92 7.88
C LEU A 102 -3.72 -9.63 7.68
N LYS A 103 -4.40 -8.48 7.56
CA LYS A 103 -3.74 -7.19 7.42
C LYS A 103 -2.88 -6.80 8.63
N HIS A 104 -3.21 -7.24 9.84
CA HIS A 104 -2.49 -6.88 11.07
C HIS A 104 -1.44 -7.91 11.51
N VAL A 105 -1.31 -9.05 10.82
CA VAL A 105 -0.35 -10.10 11.22
C VAL A 105 1.08 -9.56 11.32
N HIS A 106 1.47 -8.63 10.44
CA HIS A 106 2.80 -8.01 10.46
C HIS A 106 2.98 -7.01 11.62
N GLU A 107 1.90 -6.38 12.09
CA GLU A 107 1.92 -5.47 13.25
C GLU A 107 2.04 -6.24 14.57
N GLU A 108 1.40 -7.41 14.67
CA GLU A 108 1.49 -8.31 15.83
C GLU A 108 2.87 -9.00 15.94
N GLN A 109 3.61 -9.12 14.82
CA GLN A 109 4.95 -9.71 14.78
C GLN A 109 6.09 -8.69 15.03
N ALA A 110 5.81 -7.39 15.05
CA ALA A 110 6.81 -6.36 15.35
C ALA A 110 6.99 -6.21 16.87
N PRO A 111 8.13 -6.60 17.47
CA PRO A 111 8.36 -6.37 18.88
C PRO A 111 8.70 -4.89 19.10
N GLY A 112 7.73 -4.07 19.53
CA GLY A 112 8.06 -2.70 19.95
C GLY A 112 6.95 -1.67 20.10
N ALA A 113 5.70 -1.92 19.68
CA ALA A 113 4.62 -0.92 19.80
C ALA A 113 3.67 -1.22 20.97
N SER A 114 4.21 -1.40 22.17
CA SER A 114 3.44 -1.33 23.42
C SER A 114 4.33 -0.77 24.51
N GLY A 115 4.30 0.55 24.62
CA GLY A 115 5.10 1.31 25.59
C GLY A 115 4.77 2.79 25.54
N ASN A 116 3.65 3.18 26.15
CA ASN A 116 3.71 4.11 27.29
C ASN A 116 2.33 4.24 27.93
N SER A 117 2.28 3.84 29.20
CA SER A 117 1.34 4.34 30.21
C SER A 117 1.72 5.74 30.66
#